data_AF-A0A7C8ZCE4-F1
#
_entry.id   AF-A0A7C8ZCE4-F1
#
_cell.length_a   1.000
_cell.length_b   1.000
_cell.length_c   1.000
_cell.angle_alpha   90.00
_cell.angle_beta   90.00
_cell.angle_gamma   90.00
#
_symmetry.space_group_name_H-M   'P 1'
#
loop_
_entity.id
_entity.type
_entity.pdbx_description
1 polymer ?
#
loop_
_entity_poly.entity_id
_entity_poly.type
_entity_poly.pdbx_seq_one_letter_code
_entity_poly.pdbx_strand_id
1 'polypeptide(L)'
;NSMEFVKCSVAGTAYGRGITEVERAMAKRKGSPLPNGMVIGEDGSQEDYNDQANSGIKGFNFKDERIMNGNWVNEPHSNVIQKFFQLLALCHTVIPEVDEETGKVSYEAESPDEAAFVIAAREIGFEFYKRTQTTVSLCELDPLSGQKIDREYKILSVLEFNSTRKRMSVIVQTVEGKILLLSKGADSVLFPLLDKHGNNNFEEQTRD
;
A
#
# COMPACT_ATOMS: atom_id res chain seq x y z
N ASN A 1 -16.19 -5.91 10.08
CA ASN A 1 -15.70 -5.60 8.73
C ASN A 1 -14.20 -5.44 8.78
N SER A 2 -13.43 -6.29 8.09
CA SER A 2 -12.00 -6.10 7.86
C SER A 2 -11.79 -5.75 6.38
N MET A 3 -10.88 -4.83 6.10
CA MET A 3 -10.46 -4.50 4.73
C MET A 3 -9.07 -5.09 4.49
N GLU A 4 -8.80 -5.55 3.27
CA GLU A 4 -7.52 -6.13 2.88
C GLU A 4 -6.95 -5.37 1.68
N PHE A 5 -5.65 -5.10 1.69
CA PHE A 5 -4.94 -4.65 0.50
C PHE A 5 -4.60 -5.84 -0.39
N VAL A 6 -5.10 -5.85 -1.63
CA VAL A 6 -5.01 -7.03 -2.52
C VAL A 6 -4.25 -6.74 -3.81
N LYS A 7 -4.52 -5.59 -4.43
CA LYS A 7 -3.96 -5.20 -5.72
C LYS A 7 -3.73 -3.68 -5.76
N CYS A 8 -2.81 -3.23 -6.59
CA CYS A 8 -2.64 -1.82 -6.93
C CYS A 8 -2.17 -1.65 -8.37
N SER A 9 -2.35 -0.45 -8.92
CA SER A 9 -1.76 -0.07 -10.21
C SER A 9 -0.81 1.11 -9.96
N VAL A 10 0.43 0.97 -10.42
CA VAL A 10 1.47 2.00 -10.27
C VAL A 10 2.16 2.18 -11.60
N ALA A 11 2.23 3.44 -12.08
CA ALA A 11 2.77 3.77 -13.41
C ALA A 11 2.17 2.89 -14.52
N GLY A 12 0.84 2.69 -14.50
CA GLY A 12 0.12 1.88 -15.47
C GLY A 12 0.34 0.36 -15.35
N THR A 13 1.17 -0.10 -14.40
CA THR A 13 1.42 -1.53 -14.18
C THR A 13 0.58 -2.04 -13.01
N ALA A 14 -0.24 -3.05 -13.25
CA ALA A 14 -1.00 -3.73 -12.21
C ALA A 14 -0.08 -4.69 -11.42
N TYR A 15 -0.18 -4.65 -10.09
CA TYR A 15 0.49 -5.51 -9.15
C TYR A 15 -0.50 -6.17 -8.18
N GLY A 16 -0.13 -7.35 -7.70
CA GLY A 16 -0.91 -8.12 -6.74
C GLY A 16 -1.61 -9.31 -7.40
N ARG A 17 -1.24 -10.51 -6.94
CA ARG A 17 -1.82 -11.80 -7.32
C ARG A 17 -2.70 -12.39 -6.23
N GLY A 18 -3.02 -11.60 -5.19
CA GLY A 18 -3.93 -11.99 -4.13
C GLY A 18 -5.33 -12.26 -4.68
N ILE A 19 -5.99 -13.27 -4.10
CA ILE A 19 -7.36 -13.65 -4.47
C ILE A 19 -8.31 -13.06 -3.42
N THR A 20 -9.26 -12.26 -3.88
CA THR A 20 -10.31 -11.66 -3.05
C THR A 20 -11.33 -12.70 -2.59
N GLU A 21 -12.04 -12.42 -1.48
CA GLU A 21 -13.16 -13.23 -1.03
C GLU A 21 -14.25 -13.39 -2.11
N VAL A 22 -14.48 -12.33 -2.88
CA VAL A 22 -15.44 -12.31 -4.00
C VAL A 22 -15.00 -13.24 -5.13
N GLU A 23 -13.74 -13.17 -5.55
CA GLU A 23 -13.18 -14.07 -6.58
C GLU A 23 -13.25 -15.54 -6.12
N ARG A 24 -12.95 -15.83 -4.84
CA ARG A 24 -13.12 -17.17 -4.26
C ARG A 24 -14.57 -17.64 -4.30
N ALA A 25 -15.51 -16.80 -3.87
CA ALA A 25 -16.93 -17.13 -3.86
C ALA A 25 -17.48 -17.37 -5.28
N MET A 26 -17.03 -16.58 -6.26
CA MET A 26 -17.42 -16.74 -7.66
C MET A 26 -16.85 -18.04 -8.27
N ALA A 27 -15.58 -18.36 -8.00
CA ALA A 27 -14.95 -19.59 -8.49
C ALA A 27 -15.65 -20.84 -7.93
N LYS A 28 -15.94 -20.84 -6.62
CA LYS A 28 -16.68 -21.92 -5.96
C LYS A 28 -18.08 -22.13 -6.55
N ARG A 29 -18.78 -21.05 -6.91
CA ARG A 29 -20.09 -21.12 -7.58
C ARG A 29 -20.02 -21.64 -9.02
N LYS A 30 -18.96 -21.30 -9.75
CA LYS A 30 -18.79 -21.67 -11.16
C LYS A 30 -18.10 -23.02 -11.37
N GLY A 31 -17.61 -23.66 -10.30
CA GLY A 31 -16.78 -24.88 -10.41
C GLY A 31 -15.51 -24.66 -11.22
N SER A 32 -15.05 -23.41 -11.32
CA SER A 32 -13.88 -23.04 -12.12
C SER A 32 -12.63 -22.99 -11.24
N PRO A 33 -11.45 -23.33 -11.79
CA PRO A 33 -10.19 -23.12 -11.08
C PRO A 33 -10.00 -21.64 -10.72
N LEU A 34 -9.29 -21.40 -9.62
CA LEU A 34 -8.96 -20.04 -9.19
C LEU A 34 -7.99 -19.37 -10.18
N PRO A 35 -7.99 -18.03 -10.27
CA PRO A 35 -6.94 -17.31 -11.00
C PRO A 35 -5.57 -17.73 -10.44
N ASN A 36 -4.61 -18.04 -11.32
CA ASN A 36 -3.26 -18.59 -11.03
C ASN A 36 -3.14 -20.11 -10.86
N GLY A 37 -4.14 -20.89 -11.28
CA GLY A 37 -3.97 -22.36 -11.40
C GLY A 37 -4.00 -23.12 -10.07
N MET A 38 -4.41 -22.48 -8.97
CA MET A 38 -4.70 -23.17 -7.71
C MET A 38 -5.94 -24.06 -7.90
N VAL A 39 -5.77 -25.35 -7.63
CA VAL A 39 -6.84 -26.37 -7.69
C VAL A 39 -7.50 -26.44 -6.33
N ILE A 40 -8.84 -26.36 -6.28
CA ILE A 40 -9.59 -26.62 -5.06
C ILE A 40 -9.71 -28.16 -4.94
N GLY A 41 -9.04 -28.77 -3.97
CA GLY A 41 -9.25 -30.17 -3.64
C GLY A 41 -10.71 -30.42 -3.24
N GLU A 42 -11.27 -31.57 -3.61
CA GLU A 42 -12.69 -31.94 -3.34
C GLU A 42 -13.05 -31.98 -1.84
N ASP A 43 -12.05 -31.99 -0.96
CA ASP A 43 -12.14 -31.96 0.51
C ASP A 43 -11.98 -30.53 1.11
N GLY A 44 -11.59 -29.54 0.31
CA GLY A 44 -11.31 -28.19 0.82
C GLY A 44 -9.96 -28.05 1.54
N SER A 45 -9.10 -29.07 1.49
CA SER A 45 -7.71 -29.01 1.92
C SER A 45 -6.81 -28.42 0.82
N GLN A 46 -5.89 -27.53 1.24
CA GLN A 46 -4.91 -26.85 0.40
C GLN A 46 -3.65 -27.71 0.27
N GLU A 47 -3.21 -28.01 -0.95
CA GLU A 47 -1.82 -28.43 -1.20
C GLU A 47 -1.02 -27.20 -1.69
N ASP A 48 -0.54 -26.40 -0.74
CA ASP A 48 0.37 -25.29 -1.01
C ASP A 48 1.83 -25.78 -1.01
N TYR A 49 2.39 -26.01 -2.19
CA TYR A 49 3.84 -26.19 -2.38
C TYR A 49 4.58 -24.84 -2.33
N ASN A 50 4.46 -24.06 -1.24
CA ASN A 50 5.46 -23.07 -0.75
C ASN A 50 5.00 -22.19 0.45
N ASP A 51 4.14 -22.66 1.34
CA ASP A 51 3.56 -21.79 2.39
C ASP A 51 4.43 -21.67 3.67
N GLN A 52 5.67 -21.19 3.54
CA GLN A 52 6.55 -20.92 4.69
C GLN A 52 6.70 -19.43 5.07
N ALA A 53 6.07 -18.50 4.34
CA ALA A 53 6.19 -17.05 4.64
C ALA A 53 4.87 -16.35 5.03
N ASN A 54 3.74 -17.04 4.99
CA ASN A 54 2.42 -16.41 5.03
C ASN A 54 1.77 -16.58 6.42
N SER A 55 2.39 -16.05 7.47
CA SER A 55 1.67 -15.78 8.71
C SER A 55 0.55 -14.80 8.39
N GLY A 56 -0.73 -15.16 8.61
CA GLY A 56 -1.89 -14.34 8.22
C GLY A 56 -1.88 -12.92 8.81
N ILE A 57 -1.30 -11.97 8.08
CA ILE A 57 -1.27 -10.56 8.47
C ILE A 57 -2.65 -9.97 8.21
N LYS A 58 -3.37 -9.67 9.29
CA LYS A 58 -4.71 -9.08 9.20
C LYS A 58 -4.64 -7.78 8.39
N GLY A 59 -5.47 -7.70 7.34
CA GLY A 59 -5.55 -6.51 6.47
C GLY A 59 -4.59 -6.51 5.29
N PHE A 60 -3.83 -7.59 5.07
CA PHE A 60 -2.92 -7.73 3.95
C PHE A 60 -3.12 -9.06 3.23
N ASN A 61 -3.48 -8.99 1.94
CA ASN A 61 -3.68 -10.13 1.06
C ASN A 61 -3.09 -9.80 -0.32
N PHE A 62 -1.88 -9.25 -0.33
CA PHE A 62 -1.15 -8.88 -1.51
C PHE A 62 0.03 -9.82 -1.71
N LYS A 63 0.16 -10.38 -2.91
CA LYS A 63 1.28 -11.25 -3.29
C LYS A 63 1.81 -10.84 -4.65
N ASP A 64 3.00 -10.25 -4.70
CA ASP A 64 3.67 -9.97 -5.97
C ASP A 64 5.20 -9.90 -5.80
N GLU A 65 5.88 -10.96 -6.21
CA GLU A 65 7.35 -11.09 -6.13
C GLU A 65 8.12 -9.94 -6.80
N ARG A 66 7.49 -9.25 -7.77
CA ARG A 66 8.11 -8.10 -8.45
C ARG A 66 8.40 -6.94 -7.51
N ILE A 67 7.53 -6.69 -6.53
CA ILE A 67 7.65 -5.52 -5.65
C ILE A 67 7.85 -5.86 -4.18
N MET A 68 7.63 -7.10 -3.77
CA MET A 68 7.84 -7.55 -2.39
C MET A 68 9.33 -7.77 -2.08
N ASN A 69 9.67 -7.83 -0.78
CA ASN A 69 11.02 -8.11 -0.29
C ASN A 69 12.10 -7.16 -0.85
N GLY A 70 11.74 -5.91 -1.11
CA GLY A 70 12.64 -4.90 -1.68
C GLY A 70 12.83 -5.02 -3.20
N ASN A 71 12.21 -5.98 -3.88
CA ASN A 71 12.37 -6.15 -5.34
C ASN A 71 11.82 -4.98 -6.15
N TRP A 72 10.97 -4.13 -5.56
CA TRP A 72 10.44 -2.93 -6.21
C TRP A 72 11.52 -1.99 -6.75
N VAL A 73 12.75 -2.04 -6.22
CA VAL A 73 13.88 -1.25 -6.73
C VAL A 73 14.30 -1.66 -8.15
N ASN A 74 14.01 -2.89 -8.55
CA ASN A 74 14.37 -3.47 -9.85
C ASN A 74 13.28 -3.26 -10.91
N GLU A 75 12.09 -2.82 -10.50
CA GLU A 75 10.97 -2.61 -11.42
C GLU A 75 11.16 -1.34 -12.27
N PRO A 76 10.63 -1.33 -13.50
CA PRO A 76 10.47 -0.10 -14.26
C PRO A 76 9.71 0.93 -13.42
N HIS A 77 10.17 2.19 -13.43
CA HIS A 77 9.56 3.26 -12.63
C HIS A 77 9.61 3.03 -11.11
N SER A 78 10.67 2.39 -10.58
CA SER A 78 10.89 2.22 -9.13
C SER A 78 10.75 3.51 -8.32
N ASN A 79 11.12 4.66 -8.89
CA ASN A 79 10.91 5.98 -8.27
C ASN A 79 9.43 6.37 -8.11
N VAL A 80 8.54 5.91 -8.99
CA VAL A 80 7.08 6.11 -8.88
C VAL A 80 6.50 5.13 -7.87
N ILE A 81 6.98 3.88 -7.85
CA ILE A 81 6.62 2.86 -6.85
C ILE A 81 6.97 3.33 -5.44
N GLN A 82 8.19 3.84 -5.26
CA GLN A 82 8.63 4.43 -4.00
C GLN A 82 7.68 5.53 -3.52
N LYS A 83 7.31 6.48 -4.40
CA LYS A 83 6.38 7.55 -4.07
C LYS A 83 4.97 7.06 -3.76
N PHE A 84 4.51 6.01 -4.43
CA PHE A 84 3.19 5.43 -4.19
C PHE A 84 3.11 4.85 -2.78
N PHE A 85 4.09 4.04 -2.37
CA PHE A 85 4.09 3.46 -1.02
C PHE A 85 4.44 4.48 0.07
N GLN A 86 5.28 5.47 -0.22
CA GLN A 86 5.44 6.65 0.66
C GLN A 86 4.11 7.38 0.87
N LEU A 87 3.29 7.53 -0.18
CA LEU A 87 1.96 8.15 -0.04
C LEU A 87 1.05 7.34 0.88
N LEU A 88 1.07 5.99 0.78
CA LEU A 88 0.31 5.13 1.69
C LEU A 88 0.83 5.21 3.14
N ALA A 89 2.13 5.36 3.34
CA ALA A 89 2.78 5.47 4.65
C ALA A 89 2.79 6.88 5.27
N LEU A 90 2.37 7.91 4.54
CA LEU A 90 2.40 9.31 5.00
C LEU A 90 1.01 9.96 5.06
N CYS A 91 0.15 9.66 4.10
CA CYS A 91 -1.15 10.33 3.96
C CYS A 91 -2.24 9.56 4.74
N HIS A 92 -2.18 9.56 6.07
CA HIS A 92 -3.18 8.94 6.97
C HIS A 92 -3.16 9.59 8.35
N THR A 93 -4.05 9.18 9.26
CA THR A 93 -4.02 9.56 10.69
C THR A 93 -3.70 8.39 11.64
N VAL A 94 -3.47 7.19 11.11
CA VAL A 94 -3.05 5.99 11.86
C VAL A 94 -1.93 6.28 12.89
N ILE A 95 -2.09 5.69 14.07
CA ILE A 95 -1.15 5.75 15.19
C ILE A 95 -0.34 4.45 15.23
N PRO A 96 1.01 4.51 15.21
CA PRO A 96 1.85 3.33 15.37
C PRO A 96 2.06 3.04 16.85
N GLU A 97 2.02 1.76 17.21
CA GLU A 97 2.41 1.26 18.51
C GLU A 97 3.62 0.35 18.31
N VAL A 98 4.74 0.68 18.97
CA VAL A 98 5.95 -0.13 18.87
C VAL A 98 6.08 -0.97 20.13
N ASP A 99 6.11 -2.28 19.96
CA ASP A 99 6.39 -3.22 21.03
C ASP A 99 7.86 -3.07 21.47
N GLU A 100 8.10 -2.69 22.72
CA GLU A 100 9.45 -2.45 23.26
C GLU A 100 10.30 -3.73 23.35
N GLU A 101 9.68 -4.90 23.48
CA GLU A 101 10.38 -6.18 23.60
C GLU A 101 10.71 -6.77 22.22
N THR A 102 9.77 -6.68 21.27
CA THR A 102 9.92 -7.33 19.96
C THR A 102 10.33 -6.38 18.84
N GLY A 103 10.21 -5.07 19.05
CA GLY A 103 10.44 -4.03 18.04
C GLY A 103 9.38 -4.02 16.93
N LYS A 104 8.31 -4.82 17.04
CA LYS A 104 7.26 -4.89 16.02
C LYS A 104 6.31 -3.71 16.12
N VAL A 105 5.88 -3.20 14.97
CA VAL A 105 4.93 -2.09 14.90
C VAL A 105 3.50 -2.62 14.64
N SER A 106 2.57 -2.32 15.53
CA SER A 106 1.12 -2.42 15.33
C SER A 106 0.51 -1.07 14.99
N TYR A 107 -0.70 -1.08 14.43
CA TYR A 107 -1.35 0.13 13.92
C TYR A 107 -2.78 0.25 14.44
N GLU A 108 -3.06 1.38 15.09
CA GLU A 108 -4.41 1.79 15.47
C GLU A 108 -4.94 2.82 14.46
N ALA A 109 -6.11 2.53 13.87
CA ALA A 109 -6.71 3.35 12.83
C ALA A 109 -8.21 3.52 13.06
N GLU A 110 -8.72 4.71 12.76
CA GLU A 110 -10.16 5.01 12.81
C GLU A 110 -10.93 4.32 11.66
N SER A 111 -10.24 4.03 10.55
CA SER A 111 -10.81 3.35 9.39
C SER A 111 -10.04 2.08 9.05
N PRO A 112 -10.72 0.96 8.75
CA PRO A 112 -10.08 -0.28 8.33
C PRO A 112 -9.31 -0.13 7.00
N ASP A 113 -9.72 0.79 6.12
CA ASP A 113 -9.01 1.07 4.86
C ASP A 113 -7.64 1.70 5.13
N GLU A 114 -7.56 2.63 6.08
CA GLU A 114 -6.28 3.25 6.44
C GLU A 114 -5.32 2.25 7.07
N ALA A 115 -5.84 1.37 7.95
CA ALA A 115 -5.04 0.27 8.49
C ALA A 115 -4.47 -0.61 7.38
N ALA A 116 -5.31 -1.05 6.43
CA ALA A 116 -4.88 -1.89 5.32
C ALA A 116 -3.80 -1.22 4.45
N PHE A 117 -3.89 0.08 4.19
CA PHE A 117 -2.88 0.82 3.43
C PHE A 117 -1.53 0.93 4.15
N VAL A 118 -1.52 1.25 5.44
CA VAL A 118 -0.28 1.38 6.21
C VAL A 118 0.38 0.01 6.40
N ILE A 119 -0.41 -1.04 6.64
CA ILE A 119 0.08 -2.41 6.69
C ILE A 119 0.68 -2.81 5.34
N ALA A 120 0.01 -2.51 4.22
CA ALA A 120 0.56 -2.80 2.90
C ALA A 120 1.87 -2.07 2.64
N ALA A 121 1.99 -0.80 3.03
CA ALA A 121 3.23 -0.07 2.92
C ALA A 121 4.35 -0.75 3.72
N ARG A 122 4.09 -1.13 4.99
CA ARG A 122 5.05 -1.88 5.83
C ARG A 122 5.51 -3.17 5.17
N GLU A 123 4.59 -3.99 4.68
CA GLU A 123 4.90 -5.29 4.07
C GLU A 123 5.70 -5.18 2.75
N ILE A 124 5.55 -4.07 2.02
CA ILE A 124 6.37 -3.79 0.84
C ILE A 124 7.76 -3.22 1.22
N GLY A 125 7.94 -2.78 2.47
CA GLY A 125 9.20 -2.28 3.00
C GLY A 125 9.23 -0.78 3.27
N PHE A 126 8.07 -0.15 3.44
CA PHE A 126 7.86 1.25 3.80
C PHE A 126 7.18 1.32 5.18
N GLU A 127 7.96 1.05 6.22
CA GLU A 127 7.47 0.92 7.60
C GLU A 127 7.34 2.29 8.29
N PHE A 128 6.12 2.78 8.40
CA PHE A 128 5.79 3.89 9.29
C PHE A 128 5.84 3.41 10.74
N TYR A 129 6.67 4.03 11.59
CA TYR A 129 6.87 3.56 12.97
C TYR A 129 6.73 4.65 14.05
N LYS A 130 6.70 5.93 13.66
CA LYS A 130 6.57 7.02 14.63
C LYS A 130 5.81 8.21 14.05
N ARG A 131 4.93 8.78 14.86
CA ARG A 131 4.21 10.01 14.55
C ARG A 131 4.17 10.92 15.77
N THR A 132 4.39 12.21 15.53
CA THR A 132 4.09 13.28 16.46
C THR A 132 3.06 14.21 15.82
N GLN A 133 2.65 15.27 16.52
CA GLN A 133 1.79 16.30 15.93
C GLN A 133 2.42 17.00 14.72
N THR A 134 3.76 17.00 14.61
CA THR A 134 4.49 17.78 13.60
C THR A 134 5.44 16.94 12.74
N THR A 135 5.58 15.64 13.02
CA THR A 135 6.50 14.77 12.27
C THR A 135 5.95 13.36 12.08
N VAL A 136 6.38 12.72 11.00
CA VAL A 136 6.18 11.30 10.71
C VAL A 136 7.54 10.70 10.35
N SER A 137 7.84 9.52 10.89
CA SER A 137 9.08 8.77 10.61
C SER A 137 8.74 7.46 9.90
N LEU A 138 9.47 7.21 8.83
CA LEU A 138 9.33 6.08 7.91
C LEU A 138 10.69 5.39 7.75
N CYS A 139 10.74 4.08 7.91
CA CYS A 139 11.90 3.26 7.54
C CYS A 139 11.64 2.63 6.17
N GLU A 140 12.54 2.87 5.20
CA GLU A 140 12.42 2.30 3.85
C GLU A 140 13.77 1.88 3.27
N LEU A 141 13.74 1.03 2.24
CA LEU A 141 14.94 0.68 1.48
C LEU A 141 15.36 1.86 0.59
N ASP A 142 16.61 2.30 0.74
CA ASP A 142 17.21 3.28 -0.16
C ASP A 142 17.73 2.58 -1.43
N PRO A 143 17.22 2.91 -2.63
CA PRO A 143 17.64 2.25 -3.86
C PRO A 143 19.11 2.55 -4.23
N LEU A 144 19.71 3.61 -3.69
CA LEU A 144 21.11 3.96 -3.99
C LEU A 144 22.10 3.16 -3.14
N SER A 145 21.87 3.08 -1.82
CA SER A 145 22.74 2.33 -0.91
C SER A 145 22.37 0.85 -0.76
N GLY A 146 21.14 0.47 -1.12
CA GLY A 146 20.60 -0.88 -0.86
C GLY A 146 20.40 -1.18 0.62
N GLN A 147 20.43 -0.15 1.48
CA GLN A 147 20.25 -0.27 2.93
C GLN A 147 18.92 0.33 3.37
N LYS A 148 18.38 -0.14 4.49
CA LYS A 148 17.24 0.52 5.14
C LYS A 148 17.69 1.84 5.76
N ILE A 149 16.91 2.89 5.55
CA ILE A 149 17.16 4.23 6.09
C ILE A 149 15.91 4.79 6.74
N ASP A 150 16.14 5.62 7.76
CA ASP A 150 15.09 6.42 8.38
C ASP A 150 14.89 7.73 7.63
N ARG A 151 13.63 8.01 7.26
CA ARG A 151 13.20 9.29 6.71
C ARG A 151 12.23 9.94 7.68
N GLU A 152 12.55 11.18 8.06
CA GLU A 152 11.64 12.03 8.81
C GLU A 152 11.00 13.07 7.89
N TYR A 153 9.70 13.24 8.04
CA TYR A 153 8.89 14.21 7.32
C TYR A 153 8.23 15.15 8.32
N LYS A 154 8.40 16.46 8.13
CA LYS A 154 7.67 17.47 8.91
C LYS A 154 6.27 17.63 8.34
N ILE A 155 5.24 17.43 9.15
CA ILE A 155 3.85 17.68 8.81
C ILE A 155 3.61 19.19 8.86
N LEU A 156 3.23 19.77 7.71
CA LEU A 156 2.84 21.17 7.61
C LEU A 156 1.33 21.35 7.70
N SER A 157 0.56 20.42 7.15
CA SER A 157 -0.90 20.44 7.23
C SER A 157 -1.48 19.06 6.95
N VAL A 158 -2.56 18.72 7.66
CA VAL A 158 -3.39 17.54 7.37
C VAL A 158 -4.76 18.04 6.95
N LEU A 159 -5.18 17.66 5.75
CA LEU A 159 -6.52 17.90 5.21
C LEU A 159 -7.29 16.59 5.28
N GLU A 160 -7.91 16.36 6.44
CA GLU A 160 -8.63 15.13 6.77
C GLU A 160 -9.67 14.74 5.72
N PHE A 161 -9.96 13.44 5.70
CA PHE A 161 -11.03 12.91 4.90
C PHE A 161 -12.37 13.49 5.38
N ASN A 162 -13.21 13.92 4.44
CA ASN A 162 -14.62 14.15 4.72
C ASN A 162 -15.47 13.66 3.56
N SER A 163 -16.72 13.27 3.85
CA SER A 163 -17.65 12.67 2.89
C SER A 163 -17.99 13.58 1.71
N THR A 164 -17.91 14.90 1.91
CA THR A 164 -18.12 15.90 0.85
C THR A 164 -16.97 15.93 -0.15
N ARG A 165 -15.71 15.89 0.32
CA ARG A 165 -14.50 15.92 -0.53
C ARG A 165 -14.12 14.55 -1.07
N LYS A 166 -14.45 13.46 -0.37
CA LYS A 166 -14.10 12.06 -0.68
C LYS A 166 -12.60 11.84 -0.96
N ARG A 167 -11.74 12.66 -0.34
CA ARG A 167 -10.28 12.54 -0.39
C ARG A 167 -9.66 13.09 0.89
N MET A 168 -8.48 12.59 1.20
CA MET A 168 -7.57 13.09 2.22
C MET A 168 -6.32 13.64 1.54
N SER A 169 -5.70 14.66 2.13
CA SER A 169 -4.38 15.12 1.71
C SER A 169 -3.50 15.45 2.90
N VAL A 170 -2.19 15.33 2.73
CA VAL A 170 -1.19 15.81 3.69
C VAL A 170 -0.17 16.67 2.97
N ILE A 171 0.26 17.75 3.61
CA ILE A 171 1.39 18.57 3.17
C ILE A 171 2.54 18.27 4.12
N VAL A 172 3.63 17.75 3.57
CA VAL A 172 4.85 17.41 4.33
C VAL A 172 6.07 18.11 3.76
N GLN A 173 7.10 18.27 4.57
CA GLN A 173 8.42 18.76 4.17
C GLN A 173 9.49 17.71 4.49
N THR A 174 10.32 17.38 3.51
CA THR A 174 11.47 16.48 3.70
C THR A 174 12.60 17.19 4.45
N VAL A 175 13.59 16.44 4.94
CA VAL A 175 14.77 17.00 5.63
C VAL A 175 15.59 17.93 4.72
N GLU A 176 15.55 17.73 3.40
CA GLU A 176 16.17 18.62 2.40
C GLU A 176 15.34 19.89 2.11
N GLY A 177 14.22 20.08 2.82
CA GLY A 177 13.35 21.25 2.70
C GLY A 177 12.31 21.17 1.58
N LYS A 178 12.23 20.06 0.84
CA LYS A 178 11.26 19.88 -0.26
C LYS A 178 9.85 19.70 0.29
N ILE A 179 8.91 20.51 -0.20
CA ILE A 179 7.49 20.40 0.18
C ILE A 179 6.77 19.46 -0.79
N LEU A 180 6.00 18.53 -0.23
CA LEU A 180 5.19 17.54 -0.96
C LEU A 180 3.73 17.67 -0.52
N LEU A 181 2.82 17.74 -1.51
CA LEU A 181 1.40 17.53 -1.31
C LEU A 181 1.07 16.10 -1.76
N LEU A 182 0.61 15.26 -0.83
CA LEU A 182 0.19 13.89 -1.09
C LEU A 182 -1.32 13.79 -0.90
N SER A 183 -2.02 13.11 -1.81
CA SER A 183 -3.48 12.98 -1.71
C SER A 183 -3.96 11.59 -2.13
N LYS A 184 -4.85 11.01 -1.32
CA LYS A 184 -5.57 9.76 -1.60
C LYS A 184 -7.08 9.99 -1.54
N GLY A 185 -7.86 9.28 -2.35
CA GLY A 185 -9.30 9.49 -2.43
C GLY A 185 -9.93 8.77 -3.60
N ALA A 186 -11.23 8.96 -3.80
CA ALA A 186 -11.96 8.32 -4.87
C ALA A 186 -11.47 8.79 -6.25
N ASP A 187 -11.42 7.86 -7.20
CA ASP A 187 -11.03 8.09 -8.60
C ASP A 187 -11.80 9.24 -9.25
N SER A 188 -13.12 9.26 -9.06
CA SER A 188 -14.03 10.32 -9.52
C SER A 188 -13.68 11.73 -8.99
N VAL A 189 -12.92 11.82 -7.90
CA VAL A 189 -12.44 13.08 -7.31
C VAL A 189 -11.01 13.39 -7.71
N LEU A 190 -10.14 12.37 -7.79
CA LEU A 190 -8.72 12.58 -8.08
C LEU A 190 -8.45 12.80 -9.58
N PHE A 191 -9.04 12.01 -10.48
CA PHE A 191 -8.79 12.11 -11.92
C PHE A 191 -9.05 13.51 -12.49
N PRO A 192 -10.17 14.20 -12.16
CA PRO A 192 -10.42 15.55 -12.67
C PRO A 192 -9.42 16.62 -12.18
N LEU A 193 -8.63 16.33 -11.14
CA LEU A 193 -7.64 17.24 -10.55
C LEU A 193 -6.23 17.04 -11.12
N LEU A 194 -6.03 16.03 -11.97
CA LEU A 194 -4.76 15.80 -12.63
C LEU A 194 -4.47 16.91 -13.67
N ASP A 195 -3.19 17.15 -13.91
CA ASP A 195 -2.77 18.10 -14.93
C ASP A 195 -3.17 17.61 -16.32
N LYS A 196 -3.91 18.43 -17.06
CA LYS A 196 -4.35 18.12 -18.43
C LYS A 196 -3.19 18.08 -19.42
N HIS A 197 -2.08 18.71 -19.08
CA HIS A 197 -0.86 18.79 -19.90
C HIS A 197 0.27 17.91 -19.34
N GLY A 198 0.00 17.16 -18.27
CA GLY A 198 0.93 16.19 -17.71
C GLY A 198 1.17 15.02 -18.67
N ASN A 199 2.28 14.31 -18.47
CA ASN A 199 2.61 13.08 -19.19
C ASN A 199 1.67 11.95 -18.69
N ASN A 200 0.38 12.03 -19.04
CA ASN A 200 -0.73 11.21 -18.52
C ASN A 200 -0.76 9.77 -19.08
N ASN A 201 0.39 9.25 -19.51
CA ASN A 201 0.49 7.96 -20.21
C ASN A 201 0.07 6.76 -19.35
N PHE A 202 -0.07 6.95 -18.04
CA PHE A 202 -0.49 5.93 -17.10
C PHE A 202 -1.98 5.97 -16.75
N GLU A 203 -2.67 7.09 -16.99
CA GLU A 203 -4.06 7.25 -16.55
C GLU A 203 -4.99 6.25 -17.23
N GLU A 204 -4.87 6.10 -18.55
CA GLU A 204 -5.66 5.14 -19.31
C GLU A 204 -5.34 3.70 -18.88
N GLN A 205 -4.05 3.35 -18.77
CA GLN A 205 -3.60 2.02 -18.35
C GLN A 205 -4.02 1.64 -16.93
N THR A 206 -4.20 2.62 -16.04
CA THR A 206 -4.65 2.40 -14.66
C THR A 206 -6.18 2.29 -14.55
N ARG A 207 -6.94 2.83 -15.51
CA ARG A 207 -8.41 2.76 -15.50
C ARG A 207 -8.96 1.41 -15.98
N ASP A 208 -8.21 0.72 -16.83
CA ASP A 208 -8.54 -0.61 -17.36
C ASP A 208 -8.20 -1.75 -16.37
#